data_AF-A0A1X1Y9F7-F1
#
_entry.id   AF-A0A1X1Y9F7-F1
#
_cell.length_a   1.000
_cell.length_b   1.000
_cell.length_c   1.000
_cell.angle_alpha   90.00
_cell.angle_beta   90.00
_cell.angle_gamma   90.00
#
_symmetry.space_group_name_H-M   'P 1'
#
loop_
_entity.id
_entity.type
_entity.pdbx_description
1 polymer ?
#
loop_
_entity_poly.entity_id
_entity_poly.type
_entity_poly.pdbx_seq_one_letter_code
_entity_poly.pdbx_strand_id
1 'polypeptide(L)'
;MDVHLTVTSDRPDIQTLLNSCGTVTGSGPAIPSVTWHIKPLDVAGVPGWAGAADMSGNAAVFGTYRGVFIKSTSGLDRETDAVKVFNDQVAKLAAV
;
A
#
# COMPACT_ATOMS: atom_id res chain seq x y z
N MET A 1 15.77 -6.43 19.56
CA MET A 1 16.04 -6.14 18.15
C MET A 1 15.50 -4.75 17.93
N ASP A 2 16.37 -3.77 17.76
CA ASP A 2 15.95 -2.38 17.60
C ASP A 2 15.56 -2.13 16.15
N VAL A 3 14.35 -1.62 15.94
CA VAL A 3 13.86 -1.24 14.61
C VAL A 3 14.17 0.25 14.43
N HIS A 4 15.12 0.56 13.55
CA HIS A 4 15.46 1.93 13.20
C HIS A 4 14.60 2.40 12.02
N LEU A 5 13.68 3.34 12.28
CA LEU A 5 12.91 4.05 11.26
C LEU A 5 13.66 5.31 10.85
N THR A 6 14.14 5.35 9.60
CA THR A 6 14.78 6.54 9.03
C THR A 6 13.73 7.33 8.24
N VAL A 7 13.46 8.57 8.67
CA VAL A 7 12.57 9.50 7.96
C VAL A 7 13.44 10.38 7.07
N THR A 8 13.31 10.23 5.76
CA THR A 8 14.06 11.01 4.75
C THR A 8 13.13 12.03 4.09
N SER A 9 13.68 13.16 3.62
CA SER A 9 12.93 14.14 2.81
C SER A 9 12.58 13.60 1.42
N ASP A 10 13.40 12.68 0.91
CA ASP A 10 13.15 11.98 -0.34
C ASP A 10 12.08 10.93 -0.10
N ARG A 11 11.03 10.98 -0.92
CA ARG A 11 9.96 9.99 -0.84
C ARG A 11 10.56 8.63 -1.17
N PRO A 12 10.42 7.63 -0.28
CA PRO A 12 10.87 6.29 -0.60
C PRO A 12 10.12 5.81 -1.83
N ASP A 13 10.84 5.25 -2.80
CA ASP A 13 10.23 4.56 -3.92
C ASP A 13 9.55 3.30 -3.37
N ILE A 14 8.25 3.43 -3.12
CA ILE A 14 7.43 2.36 -2.55
C ILE A 14 7.43 1.14 -3.47
N GLN A 15 7.53 1.31 -4.79
CA GLN A 15 7.58 0.18 -5.71
C GLN A 15 8.90 -0.57 -5.57
N THR A 16 10.03 0.14 -5.48
CA THR A 16 11.33 -0.47 -5.19
C THR A 16 11.32 -1.19 -3.84
N LEU A 17 10.72 -0.59 -2.80
CA LEU A 17 10.56 -1.23 -1.50
C LEU A 17 9.74 -2.53 -1.61
N LEU A 18 8.60 -2.48 -2.30
CA LEU A 18 7.74 -3.66 -2.47
C LEU A 18 8.43 -4.76 -3.28
N ASN A 19 9.21 -4.41 -4.30
CA ASN A 19 10.02 -5.36 -5.05
C ASN A 19 11.08 -6.06 -4.17
N SER A 20 11.54 -5.40 -3.10
CA SER A 20 12.44 -6.02 -2.11
C SER A 20 11.70 -6.86 -1.05
N CYS A 21 10.39 -6.65 -0.89
CA CYS A 21 9.56 -7.36 0.07
C CYS A 21 8.85 -8.55 -0.57
N GLY A 22 9.38 -9.77 -0.38
CA GLY A 22 8.69 -10.99 -0.82
C GLY A 22 7.52 -11.42 0.07
N THR A 23 7.65 -11.22 1.38
CA THR A 23 6.62 -11.57 2.37
C THR A 23 6.57 -10.54 3.49
N VAL A 24 5.36 -10.23 3.96
CA VAL A 24 5.14 -9.39 5.14
C VAL A 24 4.38 -10.21 6.17
N THR A 25 4.88 -10.26 7.40
CA THR A 25 4.20 -10.91 8.53
C THR A 25 3.65 -9.84 9.45
N GLY A 26 2.41 -10.02 9.89
CA GLY A 26 1.79 -9.14 10.87
C GLY A 26 0.77 -9.88 11.73
N SER A 27 0.51 -9.30 12.89
CA SER A 27 -0.47 -9.78 13.85
C SER A 27 -1.26 -8.60 14.38
N GLY A 28 -2.51 -8.82 14.76
CA GLY A 28 -3.36 -7.80 15.38
C GLY A 28 -4.03 -8.33 16.64
N PRO A 29 -4.63 -7.46 17.47
CA PRO A 29 -5.34 -7.89 18.68
C PRO A 29 -6.43 -8.95 18.43
N ALA A 30 -6.99 -8.97 17.22
CA ALA A 30 -8.05 -9.89 16.81
C ALA A 30 -7.63 -10.86 15.68
N ILE A 31 -6.34 -10.87 15.29
CA ILE A 31 -5.87 -11.66 14.15
C ILE A 31 -4.59 -12.39 14.56
N PRO A 32 -4.54 -13.74 14.46
CA PRO A 32 -3.29 -14.47 14.69
C PRO A 32 -2.19 -13.98 13.74
N SER A 33 -0.94 -14.35 14.00
CA SER A 33 0.15 -14.02 13.08
C SER A 33 -0.15 -14.56 11.69
N VAL A 34 -0.30 -13.67 10.71
CA VAL A 34 -0.50 -14.00 9.30
C VAL A 34 0.70 -13.53 8.52
N THR A 35 1.16 -14.38 7.58
CA THR A 35 2.13 -14.01 6.57
C THR A 35 1.40 -13.80 5.26
N TRP A 36 1.53 -12.60 4.69
CA TRP A 36 1.06 -12.28 3.36
C TRP A 36 2.21 -12.34 2.38
N HIS A 37 2.01 -13.05 1.27
CA HIS A 37 2.87 -12.90 0.11
C HIS A 37 2.55 -11.58 -0.57
N ILE A 38 3.59 -10.77 -0.79
CA ILE A 38 3.47 -9.48 -1.45
C ILE A 38 4.02 -9.64 -2.85
N LYS A 39 3.17 -9.38 -3.84
CA LYS A 39 3.59 -9.28 -5.23
C LYS A 39 3.30 -7.86 -5.70
N PRO A 40 4.33 -7.04 -6.00
CA PRO A 40 4.14 -5.70 -6.54
C PRO A 40 3.30 -5.75 -7.82
N LEU A 41 2.39 -4.80 -7.95
CA LEU A 41 1.57 -4.62 -9.14
C LEU A 41 1.96 -3.32 -9.83
N ASP A 42 2.02 -3.35 -11.15
CA ASP A 42 2.17 -2.15 -11.97
C ASP A 42 0.80 -1.77 -12.52
N VAL A 43 0.10 -0.90 -11.78
CA VAL A 43 -1.27 -0.50 -12.10
C VAL A 43 -1.29 0.96 -12.51
N ALA A 44 -1.80 1.24 -13.71
CA ALA A 44 -1.93 2.60 -14.22
C ALA A 44 -2.79 3.47 -13.31
N GLY A 45 -2.35 4.71 -13.08
CA GLY A 45 -3.06 5.70 -12.25
C GLY A 45 -2.74 5.64 -10.75
N VAL A 46 -1.85 4.75 -10.32
CA VAL A 46 -1.25 4.82 -8.97
C VAL A 46 -0.28 6.01 -8.92
N PRO A 47 -0.44 6.96 -8.00
CA PRO A 47 0.51 8.06 -7.84
C PRO A 47 1.90 7.55 -7.44
N GLY A 48 2.98 8.18 -7.91
CA GLY A 48 4.36 7.73 -7.62
C GLY A 48 4.82 7.79 -6.15
N TRP A 49 3.95 8.24 -5.24
CA TRP A 49 4.17 8.22 -3.79
C TRP A 49 3.37 7.10 -3.08
N ALA A 50 2.57 6.35 -3.84
CA ALA A 50 1.80 5.20 -3.40
C ALA A 50 2.36 3.92 -4.04
N GLY A 51 1.94 2.77 -3.52
CA GLY A 51 2.28 1.45 -4.07
C GLY A 51 1.03 0.63 -4.30
N ALA A 52 1.12 -0.29 -5.25
CA ALA A 52 0.11 -1.32 -5.48
C ALA A 52 0.76 -2.70 -5.33
N ALA A 53 0.05 -3.61 -4.66
CA ALA A 53 0.50 -4.99 -4.51
C ALA A 53 -0.69 -5.94 -4.41
N ASP A 54 -0.49 -7.16 -4.91
CA ASP A 54 -1.32 -8.30 -4.59
C ASP A 54 -0.86 -8.85 -3.23
N MET A 55 -1.79 -8.83 -2.27
CA MET A 55 -1.65 -9.41 -0.94
C MET A 55 -2.46 -10.71 -0.86
N SER A 56 -1.86 -11.81 -1.29
CA SER A 56 -2.46 -13.17 -1.23
C SER A 56 -3.81 -13.30 -1.96
N GLY A 57 -3.87 -12.82 -3.20
CA GLY A 57 -5.05 -12.84 -4.07
C GLY A 57 -5.94 -11.61 -3.97
N ASN A 58 -5.49 -10.54 -3.30
CA ASN A 58 -6.25 -9.30 -3.12
C ASN A 58 -5.39 -8.11 -3.52
N ALA A 59 -5.82 -7.39 -4.56
CA ALA A 59 -5.15 -6.16 -4.96
C ALA A 59 -5.37 -5.07 -3.89
N ALA A 60 -4.27 -4.48 -3.43
CA ALA A 60 -4.25 -3.40 -2.48
C ALA A 60 -3.48 -2.21 -3.05
N VAL A 61 -4.01 -1.01 -2.87
CA VAL A 61 -3.30 0.24 -3.15
C VAL A 61 -3.17 1.00 -1.84
N PHE A 62 -1.96 1.44 -1.52
CA PHE A 62 -1.70 2.14 -0.27
C PHE A 62 -0.63 3.22 -0.43
N GLY A 63 -0.71 4.22 0.43
CA GLY A 63 0.24 5.31 0.45
C GLY A 63 0.00 6.21 1.65
N THR A 64 0.93 7.12 1.89
CA THR A 64 0.80 8.14 2.93
C THR A 64 0.72 9.51 2.29
N TYR A 65 -0.41 10.20 2.46
CA TYR A 65 -0.62 11.56 1.98
C TYR A 65 -0.71 12.52 3.16
N ARG A 66 0.22 13.49 3.26
CA ARG A 66 0.29 14.49 4.34
C ARG A 66 0.18 13.87 5.77
N GLY A 67 0.81 12.72 5.99
CA GLY A 67 0.79 12.02 7.28
C GLY A 67 -0.43 11.13 7.52
N VAL A 68 -1.38 11.06 6.58
CA VAL A 68 -2.53 10.16 6.64
C VAL A 68 -2.25 8.90 5.82
N PHE A 69 -2.33 7.73 6.47
CA PHE A 69 -2.24 6.44 5.79
C PHE A 69 -3.57 6.12 5.11
N ILE A 70 -3.51 5.83 3.81
CA ILE A 70 -4.66 5.47 2.98
C ILE A 70 -4.39 4.07 2.42
N LYS A 71 -5.38 3.19 2.56
CA LYS A 71 -5.36 1.86 1.96
C LYS A 71 -6.74 1.56 1.36
N SER A 72 -6.75 1.10 0.12
CA SER A 72 -7.90 0.48 -0.51
C SER A 72 -7.58 -0.97 -0.85
N THR A 73 -8.59 -1.83 -0.79
CA THR A 73 -8.50 -3.23 -1.21
C THR A 73 -9.70 -3.52 -2.09
N SER A 74 -9.49 -4.13 -3.25
CA SER A 74 -10.57 -4.77 -4.01
C SER A 74 -10.59 -6.26 -3.68
N GLY A 75 -11.76 -6.90 -3.79
CA GLY A 75 -11.85 -8.35 -3.82
C GLY A 75 -11.25 -8.93 -5.11
N LEU A 76 -11.63 -10.17 -5.45
CA LEU A 76 -11.12 -10.96 -6.58
C LEU A 76 -11.20 -10.29 -7.97
N ASP A 77 -11.97 -9.21 -8.14
CA ASP A 77 -12.09 -8.51 -9.42
C ASP A 77 -11.74 -7.02 -9.32
N ARG A 78 -10.66 -6.71 -10.06
CA ARG A 78 -10.20 -5.44 -10.64
C ARG A 78 -9.44 -4.48 -9.73
N GLU A 79 -8.11 -4.57 -9.88
CA GLU A 79 -7.09 -3.58 -9.54
C GLU A 79 -7.52 -2.12 -9.81
N THR A 80 -8.28 -1.89 -10.90
CA THR A 80 -8.85 -0.58 -11.25
C THR A 80 -9.77 0.01 -10.18
N ASP A 81 -10.55 -0.80 -9.47
CA ASP A 81 -11.48 -0.34 -8.44
C ASP A 81 -10.73 0.11 -7.19
N ALA A 82 -9.67 -0.62 -6.80
CA ALA A 82 -8.80 -0.22 -5.70
C ALA A 82 -8.10 1.11 -5.99
N VAL A 83 -7.59 1.30 -7.22
CA VAL A 83 -6.95 2.56 -7.66
C VAL A 83 -7.96 3.71 -7.67
N LYS A 84 -9.16 3.49 -8.19
CA LYS A 84 -10.21 4.51 -8.22
C LYS A 84 -10.58 4.97 -6.82
N VAL A 85 -10.90 4.03 -5.92
CA VAL A 85 -11.24 4.35 -4.53
C VAL A 85 -10.10 5.09 -3.85
N PHE A 86 -8.85 4.66 -4.06
CA PHE A 86 -7.68 5.34 -3.52
C PHE A 86 -7.59 6.80 -4.00
N ASN A 87 -7.65 7.01 -5.31
CA ASN A 87 -7.55 8.33 -5.92
C ASN A 87 -8.70 9.25 -5.50
N ASP A 88 -9.92 8.72 -5.36
CA ASP A 88 -11.07 9.49 -4.87
C ASP A 88 -10.86 9.98 -3.42
N GLN A 89 -10.25 9.17 -2.55
CA GLN A 89 -9.94 9.58 -1.16
C GLN A 89 -8.80 10.60 -1.12
N VAL A 90 -7.77 10.42 -1.96
CA VAL A 90 -6.69 11.40 -2.10
C VAL A 90 -7.22 12.75 -2.55
N ALA A 91 -8.10 12.77 -3.55
CA ALA A 91 -8.70 14.00 -4.05
C ALA A 91 -9.50 14.74 -2.97
N LYS A 92 -10.26 14.00 -2.15
CA LYS A 92 -10.98 14.59 -1.00
C LYS A 92 -10.03 15.19 0.03
N LEU A 93 -8.92 14.51 0.34
CA LEU A 93 -7.92 15.01 1.28
C LEU A 93 -7.15 16.23 0.75
N ALA A 94 -6.94 16.32 -0.56
CA ALA A 94 -6.29 17.47 -1.19
C ALA A 94 -7.16 18.75 -1.19
N ALA A 95 -8.48 18.58 -1.04
CA ALA A 95 -9.45 19.69 -0.97
C ALA A 95 -9.61 20.28 0.44
N VAL A 96 -8.90 19.74 1.44
CA VAL A 96 -8.82 20.23 2.82
C VAL A 96 -7.52 21.00 3.02
#